data_AF-A0A0C6ENF7-F1
#
_entry.id   AF-A0A0C6ENF7-F1
#
_cell.length_a   1.000
_cell.length_b   1.000
_cell.length_c   1.000
_cell.angle_alpha   90.00
_cell.angle_beta   90.00
_cell.angle_gamma   90.00
#
_symmetry.space_group_name_H-M   'P 1'
#
loop_
_entity.id
_entity.type
_entity.pdbx_description
1 polymer ?
#
loop_
_entity_poly.entity_id
_entity_poly.type
_entity_poly.pdbx_seq_one_letter_code
_entity_poly.pdbx_strand_id
1 'polypeptide(L)'
;MRTSFFAAAALLAVSAFAQAHEYSAGQLHIEHPWALALPPTSPNGAAYFVVQNHGKENDTLLGADTPRAASAEVHEHVHKNGMMSMQKVDSVDVAPGKDLRFAPGGYHLMLMGLKQPLVAGERFPLTLHFRKAGDVPVEIVVESKAPAEQGGHEQHGH
;
A
#
# COMPACT_ATOMS: atom_id res chain seq x y z
N MET A 1 -23.08 -7.02 -57.98
CA MET A 1 -22.29 -8.25 -57.94
C MET A 1 -20.86 -7.88 -57.53
N ARG A 2 -20.44 -8.24 -56.30
CA ARG A 2 -19.05 -8.44 -55.79
C ARG A 2 -18.15 -7.18 -55.70
N THR A 3 -17.95 -6.61 -54.51
CA THR A 3 -16.79 -6.78 -53.58
C THR A 3 -15.44 -6.43 -54.24
N SER A 4 -14.59 -5.56 -53.68
CA SER A 4 -13.84 -5.84 -52.46
C SER A 4 -13.21 -4.61 -51.80
N PHE A 5 -13.22 -4.62 -50.47
CA PHE A 5 -12.44 -3.82 -49.54
C PHE A 5 -10.99 -4.33 -49.48
N PHE A 6 -10.01 -3.43 -49.37
CA PHE A 6 -8.70 -3.72 -48.77
C PHE A 6 -8.47 -2.74 -47.63
N ALA A 7 -8.76 -3.18 -46.40
CA ALA A 7 -8.34 -2.50 -45.19
C ALA A 7 -7.20 -3.32 -44.58
N ALA A 8 -5.98 -2.79 -44.65
CA ALA A 8 -4.82 -3.35 -43.96
C ALA A 8 -4.98 -3.07 -42.46
N ALA A 9 -5.14 -4.13 -41.67
CA ALA A 9 -5.21 -4.05 -40.23
C ALA A 9 -3.79 -3.88 -39.64
N ALA A 10 -3.50 -2.70 -39.09
CA ALA A 10 -2.34 -2.49 -38.25
C ALA A 10 -2.64 -3.05 -36.85
N LEU A 11 -1.99 -4.15 -36.46
CA LEU A 11 -1.99 -4.62 -35.08
C LEU A 11 -1.18 -3.64 -34.22
N LEU A 12 -1.86 -2.79 -33.46
CA LEU A 12 -1.28 -2.09 -32.32
C LEU A 12 -1.23 -3.07 -31.15
N ALA A 13 -0.04 -3.59 -30.86
CA ALA A 13 0.26 -4.26 -29.60
C ALA A 13 0.21 -3.21 -28.48
N VAL A 14 -0.88 -3.17 -27.73
CA VAL A 14 -0.95 -2.38 -26.49
C VAL A 14 -0.14 -3.11 -25.43
N SER A 15 1.08 -2.66 -25.21
CA SER A 15 1.90 -3.06 -24.07
C SER A 15 1.14 -2.68 -22.79
N ALA A 16 0.71 -3.69 -22.02
CA ALA A 16 0.15 -3.49 -20.69
C ALA A 16 1.27 -3.01 -19.76
N PHE A 17 1.43 -1.69 -19.61
CA PHE A 17 2.20 -1.12 -18.52
C PHE A 17 1.48 -1.47 -17.21
N ALA A 18 2.10 -2.31 -16.39
CA ALA A 18 1.72 -2.45 -15.00
C ALA A 18 1.92 -1.08 -14.34
N GLN A 19 0.84 -0.30 -14.20
CA GLN A 19 0.86 0.96 -13.48
C GLN A 19 1.04 0.63 -11.99
N ALA A 20 2.27 0.75 -11.49
CA ALA A 20 2.47 0.97 -10.07
C ALA A 20 1.73 2.28 -9.73
N HIS A 21 0.78 2.20 -8.80
CA HIS A 21 -0.01 3.37 -8.43
C HIS A 21 0.80 4.18 -7.43
N GLU A 22 1.13 5.40 -7.83
CA GLU A 22 1.89 6.35 -7.03
C GLU A 22 1.01 7.58 -6.75
N TYR A 23 1.04 8.05 -5.51
CA TYR A 23 0.29 9.22 -5.06
C TYR A 23 1.27 10.23 -4.47
N SER A 24 1.06 11.52 -4.76
CA SER A 24 1.95 12.58 -4.27
C SER A 24 1.19 13.62 -3.45
N ALA A 25 1.79 14.04 -2.35
CA ALA A 25 1.31 15.14 -1.51
C ALA A 25 2.50 16.04 -1.14
N GLY A 26 2.65 17.14 -1.88
CA GLY A 26 3.83 17.98 -1.77
C GLY A 26 5.10 17.20 -2.15
N GLN A 27 5.94 16.91 -1.17
CA GLN A 27 7.20 16.16 -1.33
C GLN A 27 7.09 14.70 -0.85
N LEU A 28 5.91 14.27 -0.38
CA LEU A 28 5.67 12.88 -0.02
C LEU A 28 5.16 12.11 -1.23
N HIS A 29 5.77 10.96 -1.48
CA HIS A 29 5.34 10.00 -2.50
C HIS A 29 4.92 8.71 -1.80
N ILE A 30 3.72 8.22 -2.12
CA ILE A 30 3.16 7.00 -1.58
C ILE A 30 3.11 5.98 -2.71
N GLU A 31 3.96 4.98 -2.61
CA GLU A 31 4.13 3.96 -3.64
C GLU A 31 3.39 2.67 -3.30
N HIS A 32 2.77 2.12 -4.33
CA HIS A 32 2.16 0.81 -4.37
C HIS A 32 1.27 0.49 -3.14
N PRO A 33 0.19 1.24 -2.89
CA PRO A 33 -0.72 0.89 -1.79
C PRO A 33 -1.50 -0.39 -2.10
N TRP A 34 -1.36 -1.39 -1.24
CA TRP A 34 -1.94 -2.71 -1.46
C TRP A 34 -2.40 -3.38 -0.16
N ALA A 35 -3.28 -4.37 -0.29
CA ALA A 35 -3.70 -5.26 0.80
C ALA A 35 -3.73 -6.70 0.31
N LEU A 36 -3.54 -7.66 1.22
CA LEU A 36 -3.63 -9.08 0.85
C LEU A 36 -5.09 -9.53 0.83
N ALA A 37 -5.48 -10.29 -0.20
CA ALA A 37 -6.78 -10.95 -0.25
C ALA A 37 -6.94 -11.93 0.92
N LEU A 38 -8.14 -11.96 1.50
CA LEU A 38 -8.44 -12.78 2.68
C LEU A 38 -9.71 -13.61 2.48
N PRO A 39 -9.86 -14.74 3.19
CA PRO A 39 -11.13 -15.44 3.27
C PRO A 39 -12.26 -14.49 3.72
N PRO A 40 -13.50 -14.64 3.22
CA PRO A 40 -14.62 -13.78 3.59
C PRO A 40 -14.95 -13.74 5.09
N THR A 41 -14.48 -14.72 5.85
CA THR A 41 -14.68 -14.83 7.31
C THR A 41 -13.67 -14.05 8.13
N SER A 42 -12.63 -13.46 7.50
CA SER A 42 -11.62 -12.69 8.22
C SER A 42 -12.21 -11.40 8.78
N PRO A 43 -12.20 -11.19 10.11
CA PRO A 43 -12.77 -10.00 10.72
C PRO A 43 -11.90 -8.76 10.50
N ASN A 44 -10.61 -8.95 10.26
CA ASN A 44 -9.61 -7.89 10.12
C ASN A 44 -8.68 -8.19 8.92
N GLY A 45 -7.98 -7.17 8.44
CA GLY A 45 -6.96 -7.30 7.41
C GLY A 45 -5.81 -6.30 7.62
N ALA A 46 -4.90 -6.23 6.65
CA ALA A 46 -3.80 -5.27 6.69
C ALA A 46 -3.56 -4.65 5.31
N ALA A 47 -3.16 -3.38 5.32
CA ALA A 47 -2.70 -2.64 4.14
C ALA A 47 -1.24 -2.20 4.31
N TYR A 48 -0.58 -2.06 3.16
CA TYR A 48 0.86 -1.92 2.98
C TYR A 48 1.14 -0.92 1.88
N PHE A 49 2.26 -0.21 1.97
CA PHE A 49 2.70 0.84 1.04
C PHE A 49 4.11 1.29 1.42
N VAL A 50 4.75 2.08 0.56
CA VAL A 50 5.98 2.78 0.89
C VAL A 50 5.73 4.28 0.86
N VAL A 51 6.20 5.02 1.88
CA VAL A 51 6.21 6.48 1.87
C VAL A 51 7.65 6.94 1.69
N GLN A 52 7.90 7.70 0.63
CA GLN A 52 9.16 8.39 0.39
C GLN A 52 8.97 9.87 0.66
N ASN A 53 9.90 10.47 1.40
CA ASN A 53 9.92 11.91 1.64
C ASN A 53 11.09 12.56 0.89
N HIS A 54 10.78 13.18 -0.25
CA HIS A 54 11.75 13.90 -1.10
C HIS A 54 12.02 15.34 -0.60
N GLY A 55 11.40 15.73 0.51
CA GLY A 55 11.54 17.04 1.12
C GLY A 55 12.80 17.18 1.97
N LYS A 56 12.90 18.32 2.66
CA LYS A 56 14.00 18.62 3.59
C LYS A 56 13.57 18.55 5.06
N GLU A 57 12.29 18.39 5.31
CA GLU A 57 11.71 18.38 6.66
C GLU A 57 11.07 17.03 6.96
N ASN A 58 11.07 16.63 8.23
CA ASN A 58 10.28 15.49 8.68
C ASN A 58 8.78 15.79 8.53
N ASP A 59 8.03 14.76 8.16
CA ASP A 59 6.58 14.67 8.38
C ASP A 59 6.29 13.51 9.35
N THR A 60 5.03 13.35 9.74
CA THR A 60 4.58 12.31 10.64
C THR A 60 3.26 11.76 10.12
N LEU A 61 3.20 10.44 9.90
CA LEU A 61 1.94 9.74 9.64
C LEU A 61 1.22 9.55 10.98
N LEU A 62 0.01 10.10 11.10
CA LEU A 62 -0.81 10.09 12.31
C LEU A 62 -1.83 8.93 12.32
N GLY A 63 -2.13 8.36 11.15
CA GLY A 63 -3.14 7.32 11.02
C GLY A 63 -3.75 7.27 9.64
N ALA A 64 -4.86 6.54 9.52
CA ALA A 64 -5.60 6.41 8.28
C ALA A 64 -7.09 6.15 8.53
N ASP A 65 -7.91 6.44 7.52
CA ASP A 65 -9.33 6.12 7.51
C ASP A 65 -9.76 5.46 6.19
N THR A 66 -10.73 4.55 6.27
CA THR A 66 -11.31 3.91 5.09
C THR A 66 -12.75 3.47 5.33
N PRO A 67 -13.64 3.58 4.33
CA PRO A 67 -14.96 2.97 4.41
C PRO A 67 -14.93 1.43 4.41
N ARG A 68 -13.79 0.79 4.07
CA ARG A 68 -13.67 -0.67 4.00
C ARG A 68 -13.65 -1.35 5.38
N ALA A 69 -13.28 -0.62 6.43
CA ALA A 69 -13.14 -1.12 7.79
C ALA A 69 -13.84 -0.21 8.81
N ALA A 70 -13.93 -0.65 10.07
CA ALA A 70 -14.41 0.18 11.17
C ALA A 70 -13.34 1.18 11.63
N SER A 71 -12.07 0.78 11.59
CA SER A 71 -10.91 1.66 11.78
C SER A 71 -9.68 1.14 11.02
N ALA A 72 -8.73 2.04 10.75
CA ALA A 72 -7.41 1.70 10.23
C ALA A 72 -6.34 2.23 11.19
N GLU A 73 -5.53 1.35 11.75
CA GLU A 73 -4.56 1.68 12.81
C GLU A 73 -3.14 1.39 12.37
N VAL A 74 -2.17 2.23 12.74
CA VAL A 74 -0.76 1.95 12.49
C VAL A 74 -0.25 0.96 13.52
N HIS A 75 0.26 -0.18 13.08
CA HIS A 75 0.81 -1.22 13.95
C HIS A 75 2.26 -1.54 13.53
N GLU A 76 3.06 -2.02 14.47
CA GLU A 76 4.42 -2.49 14.24
C GLU A 76 4.64 -3.87 14.85
N HIS A 77 5.60 -4.61 14.31
CA HIS A 77 6.09 -5.85 14.92
C HIS A 77 7.20 -5.52 15.91
N VAL A 78 7.03 -5.96 17.15
CA VAL A 78 8.06 -5.85 18.19
C VAL A 78 8.49 -7.21 18.71
N HIS A 79 9.80 -7.35 18.87
CA HIS A 79 10.40 -8.42 19.65
C HIS A 79 10.48 -7.98 21.11
N LYS A 80 9.70 -8.61 21.98
CA LYS A 80 9.78 -8.40 23.43
C LYS A 80 9.93 -9.74 24.12
N ASN A 81 11.02 -9.92 24.87
CA ASN A 81 11.30 -11.12 25.65
C ASN A 81 11.28 -12.43 24.82
N GLY A 82 11.81 -12.39 23.59
CA GLY A 82 11.81 -13.56 22.69
C GLY A 82 10.46 -13.90 22.06
N MET A 83 9.43 -13.08 22.28
CA MET A 83 8.14 -13.21 21.62
C MET A 83 7.93 -12.08 20.61
N MET A 84 7.43 -12.45 19.43
CA MET A 84 6.94 -11.51 18.43
C MET A 84 5.52 -11.09 18.80
N SER A 85 5.29 -9.77 18.85
CA SER A 85 3.96 -9.20 19.09
C SER A 85 3.72 -8.05 18.12
N MET A 86 2.46 -7.83 17.75
CA MET A 86 2.04 -6.64 17.04
C MET A 86 1.51 -5.64 18.05
N GLN A 87 1.93 -4.38 17.95
CA GLN A 87 1.38 -3.32 18.79
C GLN A 87 0.97 -2.11 17.95
N LYS A 88 -0.10 -1.45 18.38
CA LYS A 88 -0.52 -0.16 17.85
C LYS A 88 0.50 0.91 18.22
N VAL A 89 0.77 1.81 17.28
CA VAL A 89 1.50 3.06 17.50
C VAL A 89 0.63 4.23 17.09
N ASP A 90 0.73 5.34 17.82
CA ASP A 90 -0.11 6.52 17.58
C ASP A 90 0.34 7.33 16.37
N SER A 91 1.62 7.22 16.00
CA SER A 91 2.18 7.90 14.84
C SER A 91 3.55 7.34 14.45
N VAL A 92 3.96 7.55 13.20
CA VAL A 92 5.28 7.15 12.70
C VAL A 92 5.94 8.31 11.95
N ASP A 93 7.21 8.55 12.23
CA ASP A 93 7.99 9.60 11.57
C ASP A 93 8.34 9.23 10.13
N VAL A 94 8.21 10.21 9.24
CA VAL A 94 8.59 10.14 7.83
C VAL A 94 9.78 11.08 7.62
N ALA A 95 10.98 10.55 7.84
CA ALA A 95 12.22 11.31 7.72
C ALA A 95 12.55 11.62 6.25
N PRO A 96 13.11 12.81 5.94
CA PRO A 96 13.52 13.17 4.59
C PRO A 96 14.64 12.25 4.09
N GLY A 97 14.56 11.88 2.81
CA GLY A 97 15.52 11.00 2.16
C GLY A 97 15.51 9.55 2.67
N LYS A 98 14.49 9.15 3.44
CA LYS A 98 14.32 7.77 3.91
C LYS A 98 12.94 7.24 3.51
N ASP A 99 12.92 5.95 3.20
CA ASP A 99 11.68 5.23 2.95
C ASP A 99 11.10 4.76 4.27
N LEU A 100 9.84 5.12 4.52
CA LEU A 100 9.03 4.46 5.54
C LEU A 100 8.23 3.34 4.86
N ARG A 101 8.61 2.08 5.15
CA ARG A 101 8.00 0.90 4.56
C ARG A 101 6.94 0.29 5.47
N PHE A 102 5.72 0.14 4.95
CA PHE A 102 4.67 -0.69 5.52
C PHE A 102 4.66 -2.01 4.75
N ALA A 103 5.14 -3.08 5.39
CA ALA A 103 5.33 -4.39 4.77
C ALA A 103 5.08 -5.52 5.79
N PRO A 104 4.74 -6.74 5.34
CA PRO A 104 4.57 -7.89 6.22
C PRO A 104 5.78 -8.09 7.14
N GLY A 105 5.56 -8.20 8.45
CA GLY A 105 6.64 -8.35 9.44
C GLY A 105 7.25 -7.04 9.95
N GLY A 106 6.84 -5.88 9.42
CA GLY A 106 7.24 -4.55 9.88
C GLY A 106 6.03 -3.70 10.27
N TYR A 107 6.04 -2.42 9.88
CA TYR A 107 4.87 -1.57 10.00
C TYR A 107 3.75 -2.05 9.06
N HIS A 108 2.50 -1.91 9.50
CA HIS A 108 1.33 -2.18 8.67
C HIS A 108 0.13 -1.35 9.14
N LEU A 109 -0.79 -1.04 8.22
CA LEU A 109 -2.09 -0.48 8.58
C LEU A 109 -3.05 -1.63 8.88
N MET A 110 -3.32 -1.85 10.16
CA MET A 110 -4.28 -2.85 10.61
C MET A 110 -5.71 -2.34 10.37
N LEU A 111 -6.45 -3.04 9.50
CA LEU A 111 -7.84 -2.76 9.16
C LEU A 111 -8.74 -3.56 10.09
N MET A 112 -9.31 -2.90 11.08
CA MET A 112 -10.12 -3.54 12.12
C MET A 112 -11.60 -3.52 11.74
N GLY A 113 -12.28 -4.66 11.88
CA GLY A 113 -13.71 -4.78 11.58
C GLY A 113 -14.02 -4.52 10.12
N LEU A 114 -13.50 -5.37 9.23
CA LEU A 114 -13.79 -5.32 7.81
C LEU A 114 -15.31 -5.35 7.57
N LYS A 115 -15.82 -4.34 6.87
CA LYS A 115 -17.25 -4.24 6.51
C LYS A 115 -17.57 -5.03 5.24
N GLN A 116 -16.55 -5.29 4.44
CA GLN A 116 -16.60 -6.08 3.22
C GLN A 116 -15.31 -6.89 3.07
N PRO A 117 -15.35 -8.09 2.47
CA PRO A 117 -14.15 -8.90 2.25
C PRO A 117 -13.10 -8.19 1.40
N LEU A 118 -11.83 -8.53 1.62
CA LEU A 118 -10.73 -8.15 0.73
C LEU A 118 -10.62 -9.20 -0.38
N VAL A 119 -11.23 -8.92 -1.53
CA VAL A 119 -11.23 -9.82 -2.69
C VAL A 119 -10.18 -9.38 -3.70
N ALA A 120 -9.34 -10.32 -4.17
CA ALA A 120 -8.28 -10.02 -5.12
C ALA A 120 -8.80 -9.34 -6.40
N GLY A 121 -8.07 -8.33 -6.86
CA GLY A 121 -8.42 -7.49 -8.00
C GLY A 121 -9.37 -6.33 -7.65
N GLU A 122 -9.98 -6.33 -6.47
CA GLU A 122 -10.73 -5.17 -6.00
C GLU A 122 -9.82 -4.03 -5.57
N ARG A 123 -10.42 -2.85 -5.51
CA ARG A 123 -9.78 -1.61 -5.09
C ARG A 123 -10.68 -0.91 -4.08
N PHE A 124 -10.11 -0.17 -3.13
CA PHE A 124 -10.90 0.63 -2.20
C PHE A 124 -10.15 1.89 -1.75
N PRO A 125 -10.86 2.99 -1.46
CA PRO A 125 -10.23 4.22 -1.02
C PRO A 125 -9.75 4.10 0.43
N LEU A 126 -8.62 4.73 0.70
CA LEU A 126 -8.07 4.94 2.04
C LEU A 126 -7.46 6.34 2.08
N THR A 127 -7.60 7.04 3.20
CA THR A 127 -6.98 8.36 3.40
C THR A 127 -5.90 8.23 4.44
N LEU A 128 -4.68 8.67 4.12
CA LEU A 128 -3.55 8.75 5.05
C LEU A 128 -3.52 10.15 5.66
N HIS A 129 -3.40 10.25 6.98
CA HIS A 129 -3.37 11.53 7.69
C HIS A 129 -1.94 11.88 8.08
N PHE A 130 -1.34 12.83 7.38
CA PHE A 130 -0.02 13.36 7.71
C PHE A 130 -0.13 14.67 8.47
N ARG A 131 0.80 14.90 9.41
CA ARG A 131 0.80 16.12 10.23
C ARG A 131 1.03 17.38 9.41
N LYS A 132 1.93 17.36 8.41
CA LYS A 132 2.25 18.52 7.58
C LYS A 132 1.64 18.46 6.19
N ALA A 133 1.76 17.31 5.51
CA ALA A 133 1.18 17.14 4.17
C ALA A 133 -0.37 17.08 4.18
N GLY A 134 -0.98 16.86 5.35
CA GLY A 134 -2.42 16.77 5.51
C GLY A 134 -2.98 15.42 5.05
N ASP A 135 -4.21 15.44 4.56
CA ASP A 135 -4.94 14.25 4.15
C ASP A 135 -4.57 13.85 2.73
N VAL A 136 -4.10 12.61 2.57
CA VAL A 136 -3.66 12.07 1.28
C VAL A 136 -4.53 10.88 0.90
N PRO A 137 -5.46 11.06 -0.06
CA PRO A 137 -6.28 9.95 -0.55
C PRO A 137 -5.43 9.04 -1.42
N VAL A 138 -5.52 7.74 -1.14
CA VAL A 138 -4.89 6.67 -1.90
C VAL A 138 -5.91 5.58 -2.21
N GLU A 139 -5.64 4.79 -3.24
CA GLU A 139 -6.44 3.62 -3.55
C GLU A 139 -5.63 2.37 -3.25
N ILE A 140 -6.18 1.51 -2.38
CA ILE A 140 -5.59 0.24 -2.02
C ILE A 140 -6.01 -0.81 -3.04
N VAL A 141 -5.04 -1.51 -3.63
CA VAL A 141 -5.28 -2.66 -4.50
C VAL A 141 -5.24 -3.95 -3.69
N VAL A 142 -6.27 -4.79 -3.81
CA VAL A 142 -6.26 -6.09 -3.14
C VAL A 142 -5.56 -7.11 -4.03
N GLU A 143 -4.46 -7.69 -3.55
CA GLU A 143 -3.64 -8.65 -4.28
C GLU A 143 -3.81 -10.08 -3.76
N SER A 144 -3.76 -11.07 -4.66
CA SER A 144 -3.85 -12.50 -4.28
C SER A 144 -2.61 -13.03 -3.56
N LYS A 145 -1.49 -12.33 -3.69
CA LYS A 145 -0.20 -12.67 -3.07
C LYS A 145 0.51 -11.39 -2.71
N ALA A 146 1.40 -11.44 -1.71
CA ALA A 146 2.30 -10.32 -1.49
C ALA A 146 3.12 -10.08 -2.77
N PRO A 147 3.30 -8.82 -3.20
CA PRO A 147 4.27 -8.47 -4.22
C PRO A 147 5.63 -9.08 -3.84
N ALA A 148 6.37 -9.56 -4.83
CA ALA A 148 7.77 -9.88 -4.57
C ALA A 148 8.43 -8.59 -4.07
N GLU A 149 8.97 -8.63 -2.85
CA GLU A 149 9.87 -7.58 -2.35
C GLU A 149 10.84 -7.26 -3.48
N GLN A 150 10.87 -6.01 -3.95
CA GLN A 150 11.97 -5.54 -4.78
C GLN A 150 13.19 -5.42 -3.87
N GLY A 151 13.72 -6.57 -3.46
CA GLY A 151 14.77 -6.70 -2.47
C GLY A 151 16.12 -6.35 -3.08
N GLY A 152 16.66 -5.20 -2.67
CA GLY A 152 18.08 -5.07 -2.46
C GLY A 152 18.48 -6.04 -1.35
N HIS A 153 19.06 -7.18 -1.73
CA HIS A 153 19.68 -8.11 -0.80
C HIS A 153 20.93 -7.47 -0.18
N GLU A 154 20.83 -7.00 1.07
CA GLU A 154 22.00 -6.94 1.96
C GLU A 154 21.97 -8.16 2.88
N GLN A 155 22.83 -9.12 2.56
CA GLN A 155 23.12 -10.28 3.38
C GLN A 155 23.85 -9.81 4.65
N HIS A 156 23.19 -9.86 5.80
CA HIS A 156 23.90 -9.96 7.08
C HIS A 156 24.03 -11.45 7.42
N GLY A 157 25.09 -12.06 6.92
CA GLY A 157 25.55 -13.37 7.37
C GLY A 157 26.20 -13.25 8.75
N HIS A 158 25.83 -14.19 9.63
CA HIS A 158 26.54 -14.52 10.86
C HIS A 158 27.76 -15.38 10.56
#